data_AF-A0A9K3D5X8-F1
#
_entry.id   AF-A0A9K3D5X8-F1
#
_cell.length_a   1.000
_cell.length_b   1.000
_cell.length_c   1.000
_cell.angle_alpha   90.00
_cell.angle_beta   90.00
_cell.angle_gamma   90.00
#
_symmetry.space_group_name_H-M   'P 1'
#
loop_
_entity.id
_entity.type
_entity.pdbx_description
1 polymer ?
#
loop_
_entity_poly.entity_id
_entity_poly.type
_entity_poly.pdbx_seq_one_letter_code
_entity_poly.pdbx_strand_id
1 'polypeptide(L)'
;MAKGSLFDSSVSLEDIRVLLLSRSKKEVIQGVEKLMARQTRGEDVSSLFHNVLQLVVLPDLEIKRLIYLFVSFYSEAHPNDAIMVVSTLQKEMDSQNQLVRAMALRALTNLRVKNISQVVLIHLKKAIRDPSPYVRKTAAHSVTKLFRIDPDLETELIPLLTTLLTDSVATVI
;
A
#
# COMPACT_ATOMS: atom_id res chain seq x y z
N MET A 1 -8.49 30.16 -3.80
CA MET A 1 -7.56 30.21 -2.65
C MET A 1 -7.89 29.02 -1.74
N ALA A 2 -7.09 27.94 -1.77
CA ALA A 2 -7.30 26.76 -0.91
C ALA A 2 -5.96 26.04 -0.68
N LYS A 3 -5.10 26.62 0.16
CA LYS A 3 -3.88 26.00 0.69
C LYS A 3 -3.69 26.56 2.10
N GLY A 4 -4.05 25.79 3.12
CA GLY A 4 -3.91 26.25 4.51
C GLY A 4 -4.12 25.21 5.61
N SER A 5 -5.00 24.20 5.45
CA SER A 5 -5.37 23.36 6.60
C SER A 5 -4.55 22.07 6.79
N LEU A 6 -3.64 21.73 5.87
CA LEU A 6 -2.84 20.49 5.96
C LEU A 6 -1.68 20.59 6.95
N PHE A 7 -1.28 21.80 7.35
CA PHE A 7 -0.09 22.05 8.17
C PHE A 7 -0.38 22.66 9.54
N ASP A 8 -1.62 22.60 10.00
CA ASP A 8 -1.95 23.09 11.33
C ASP A 8 -1.28 22.21 12.39
N SER A 9 -0.23 22.76 13.00
CA SER A 9 0.69 22.06 13.90
C SER A 9 0.14 21.96 15.32
N SER A 10 -1.06 22.47 15.56
CA SER A 10 -1.73 22.52 16.86
C SER A 10 -2.60 21.29 17.19
N VAL A 11 -2.90 20.44 16.21
CA VAL A 11 -3.83 19.31 16.40
C VAL A 11 -3.16 18.18 17.16
N SER A 12 -3.69 17.79 18.32
CA SER A 12 -3.14 16.74 19.17
C SER A 12 -3.34 15.34 18.55
N LEU A 13 -2.58 14.34 19.02
CA LEU A 13 -2.79 12.95 18.60
C LEU A 13 -4.19 12.44 19.00
N GLU A 14 -4.76 12.97 20.09
CA GLU A 14 -6.11 12.59 20.52
C GLU A 14 -7.18 13.16 19.59
N ASP A 15 -7.02 14.39 19.10
CA ASP A 15 -7.92 14.95 18.08
C ASP A 15 -7.86 14.13 16.78
N ILE A 16 -6.66 13.66 16.39
CA ILE A 16 -6.50 12.77 15.24
C ILE A 16 -7.21 11.44 15.50
N ARG A 17 -7.08 10.86 16.69
CA ARG A 17 -7.82 9.64 17.06
C ARG A 17 -9.32 9.83 16.91
N VAL A 18 -9.88 10.94 17.40
CA VAL A 18 -11.32 11.24 17.29
C VAL A 18 -11.74 11.28 15.81
N LEU A 19 -10.95 11.91 14.95
CA LEU A 19 -11.21 11.95 13.50
C LEU A 19 -11.17 10.54 12.87
N LEU A 20 -10.19 9.71 13.24
CA LEU A 20 -10.05 8.34 12.73
C LEU A 20 -11.23 7.44 13.14
N LEU A 21 -11.81 7.67 14.31
CA LEU A 21 -12.95 6.90 14.83
C LEU A 21 -14.31 7.44 14.38
N SER A 22 -14.33 8.52 13.60
CA SER A 22 -15.58 9.10 13.11
C SER A 22 -16.30 8.18 12.13
N ARG A 23 -17.63 8.31 12.09
CA ARG A 23 -18.47 7.71 11.04
C ARG A 23 -18.46 8.50 9.74
N SER A 24 -18.00 9.75 9.77
CA SER A 24 -17.93 10.61 8.60
C SER A 24 -16.68 10.27 7.78
N LYS A 25 -16.88 9.82 6.53
CA LYS A 25 -15.78 9.58 5.58
C LYS A 25 -14.83 10.78 5.48
N LYS A 26 -15.39 12.00 5.45
CA LYS A 26 -14.60 13.23 5.33
C LYS A 26 -13.69 13.43 6.54
N GLU A 27 -14.17 13.15 7.74
CA GLU A 27 -13.39 13.28 8.98
C GLU A 27 -12.31 12.19 9.07
N VAL A 28 -12.63 10.96 8.68
CA VAL A 28 -11.64 9.87 8.61
C VAL A 28 -10.50 10.23 7.66
N ILE A 29 -10.81 10.72 6.45
CA ILE A 29 -9.79 11.17 5.49
C ILE A 29 -8.92 12.27 6.09
N GLN A 30 -9.54 13.29 6.71
CA GLN A 30 -8.79 14.35 7.38
C GLN A 30 -7.91 13.83 8.52
N GLY A 31 -8.37 12.84 9.28
CA GLY A 31 -7.59 12.19 10.33
C GLY A 31 -6.34 11.50 9.75
N VAL A 32 -6.49 10.71 8.69
CA VAL A 32 -5.37 10.02 8.04
C VAL A 32 -4.39 11.01 7.40
N GLU A 33 -4.88 12.05 6.73
CA GLU A 33 -4.03 13.10 6.15
C GLU A 33 -3.18 13.82 7.21
N LYS A 34 -3.80 14.20 8.34
CA LYS A 34 -3.09 14.82 9.47
C LYS A 34 -2.08 13.87 10.10
N LEU A 35 -2.44 12.59 10.25
CA LEU A 35 -1.54 11.56 10.76
C LEU A 35 -0.29 11.41 9.87
N MET A 36 -0.48 11.34 8.56
CA MET A 36 0.62 11.28 7.60
C MET A 36 1.49 12.54 7.62
N ALA A 37 0.89 13.72 7.80
CA ALA A 37 1.64 14.96 7.93
C ALA A 37 2.53 14.98 9.19
N ARG A 38 2.09 14.35 10.29
CA ARG A 38 2.90 14.17 11.51
C ARG A 38 4.03 13.18 11.28
N GLN A 39 3.72 12.04 10.67
CA GLN A 39 4.72 11.01 10.36
C GLN A 39 5.84 11.53 9.44
N THR A 40 5.49 12.32 8.41
CA THR A 40 6.49 12.89 7.48
C THR A 40 7.41 13.92 8.13
N ARG A 41 7.05 14.46 9.31
CA ARG A 41 7.93 15.29 10.15
C ARG A 41 8.81 14.48 11.11
N GLY A 42 8.66 13.15 11.11
CA GLY A 42 9.36 12.25 12.04
C GLY A 42 8.75 12.18 13.43
N GLU A 43 7.50 12.64 13.62
CA GLU A 43 6.79 12.50 14.89
C GLU A 43 6.34 11.05 15.10
N ASP A 44 6.44 10.54 16.33
CA ASP A 44 5.96 9.20 16.67
C ASP A 44 4.43 9.15 16.69
N VAL A 45 3.89 8.33 15.80
CA VAL A 45 2.45 8.11 15.59
C VAL A 45 2.03 6.67 15.88
N SER A 46 2.92 5.86 16.47
CA SER A 46 2.71 4.43 16.71
C SER A 46 1.47 4.13 17.57
N SER A 47 1.13 5.05 18.48
CA SER A 47 -0.07 4.96 19.34
C SER A 47 -1.40 4.93 18.57
N LEU A 48 -1.40 5.40 17.31
CA LEU A 48 -2.58 5.45 16.44
C LEU A 48 -2.59 4.34 15.38
N PHE A 49 -1.53 3.53 15.28
CA PHE A 49 -1.41 2.50 14.25
C PHE A 49 -2.59 1.51 14.25
N HIS A 50 -2.97 1.00 15.43
CA HIS A 50 -4.10 0.09 15.56
C HIS A 50 -5.43 0.73 15.15
N ASN A 51 -5.63 2.03 15.42
CA ASN A 51 -6.82 2.76 14.98
C ASN A 51 -6.87 2.83 13.45
N VAL A 52 -5.72 3.04 12.80
CA VAL A 52 -5.61 3.04 11.32
C VAL A 52 -5.86 1.65 10.74
N LEU A 53 -5.33 0.59 11.35
CA LEU A 53 -5.51 -0.78 10.87
C LEU A 53 -6.98 -1.20 10.81
N GLN A 54 -7.80 -0.76 11.76
CA GLN A 54 -9.24 -1.05 11.77
C GLN A 54 -9.96 -0.49 10.53
N LEU A 55 -9.44 0.61 9.97
CA LEU A 55 -10.03 1.26 8.80
C LEU A 55 -9.77 0.51 7.49
N VAL A 56 -8.79 -0.42 7.45
CA VAL A 56 -8.46 -1.22 6.25
C VAL A 56 -9.65 -2.11 5.83
N VAL A 57 -10.49 -2.50 6.79
CA VAL A 57 -11.67 -3.34 6.54
C VAL A 57 -12.77 -2.60 5.78
N LEU A 58 -12.79 -1.26 5.84
CA LEU A 58 -13.79 -0.44 5.17
C LEU A 58 -13.67 -0.59 3.64
N PRO A 59 -14.75 -0.78 2.87
CA PRO A 59 -14.69 -1.03 1.43
C PRO A 59 -14.26 0.18 0.59
N ASP A 60 -14.10 1.35 1.19
CA ASP A 60 -13.81 2.60 0.49
C ASP A 60 -12.36 2.66 -0.03
N LEU A 61 -12.20 2.72 -1.35
CA LEU A 61 -10.88 2.67 -2.01
C LEU A 61 -10.01 3.89 -1.70
N GLU A 62 -10.61 5.05 -1.45
CA GLU A 62 -9.88 6.28 -1.17
C GLU A 62 -9.26 6.20 0.23
N ILE A 63 -10.04 5.77 1.23
CA ILE A 63 -9.56 5.50 2.58
C ILE A 63 -8.46 4.42 2.55
N LYS A 64 -8.69 3.29 1.86
CA LYS A 64 -7.67 2.21 1.74
C LYS A 64 -6.37 2.70 1.15
N ARG A 65 -6.44 3.51 0.09
CA ARG A 65 -5.25 4.08 -0.56
C ARG A 65 -4.43 4.94 0.41
N LEU A 66 -5.09 5.79 1.20
CA LEU A 66 -4.43 6.63 2.20
C LEU A 66 -3.79 5.77 3.31
N ILE A 67 -4.51 4.76 3.79
CA ILE A 67 -4.00 3.84 4.81
C ILE A 67 -2.78 3.07 4.31
N TYR A 68 -2.83 2.50 3.10
CA TYR A 68 -1.69 1.77 2.56
C TYR A 68 -0.48 2.65 2.30
N LEU A 69 -0.70 3.92 1.97
CA LEU A 69 0.37 4.90 1.89
C LEU A 69 0.99 5.15 3.27
N PHE A 70 0.17 5.42 4.29
CA PHE A 70 0.63 5.54 5.68
C PHE A 70 1.42 4.31 6.15
N VAL A 71 0.87 3.11 5.98
CA VAL A 71 1.51 1.85 6.37
C VAL A 71 2.85 1.67 5.65
N SER A 72 2.96 2.03 4.37
CA SER A 72 4.22 1.90 3.64
C SER A 72 5.35 2.77 4.19
N PHE A 73 5.05 3.94 4.74
CA PHE A 73 6.03 4.75 5.44
C PHE A 73 6.31 4.21 6.85
N TYR A 74 5.30 3.66 7.52
CA TYR A 74 5.41 3.14 8.88
C TYR A 74 6.22 1.84 8.93
N SER A 75 6.06 0.97 7.92
CA SER A 75 6.70 -0.35 7.87
C SER A 75 8.22 -0.30 7.74
N GLU A 76 8.80 0.79 7.25
CA GLU A 76 10.26 0.97 7.21
C GLU A 76 10.85 1.07 8.62
N ALA A 77 10.14 1.70 9.56
CA ALA A 77 10.55 1.81 10.97
C ALA A 77 10.06 0.61 11.82
N HIS A 78 8.90 0.05 11.48
CA HIS A 78 8.23 -1.01 12.24
C HIS A 78 7.83 -2.21 11.35
N PRO A 79 8.81 -3.00 10.86
CA PRO A 79 8.54 -4.08 9.89
C PRO A 79 7.68 -5.22 10.45
N ASN A 80 7.73 -5.47 11.76
CA ASN A 80 6.94 -6.53 12.40
C ASN A 80 5.43 -6.19 12.41
N ASP A 81 5.09 -4.92 12.57
CA ASP A 81 3.70 -4.44 12.60
C ASP A 81 3.04 -4.55 11.22
N ALA A 82 3.84 -4.42 10.15
CA ALA A 82 3.38 -4.48 8.77
C ALA A 82 2.78 -5.84 8.39
N ILE A 83 3.15 -6.93 9.09
CA ILE A 83 2.65 -8.29 8.85
C ILE A 83 1.12 -8.34 8.93
N MET A 84 0.51 -7.55 9.82
CA MET A 84 -0.95 -7.50 9.98
C MET A 84 -1.63 -7.05 8.68
N VAL A 85 -1.04 -6.09 7.97
CA VAL A 85 -1.56 -5.55 6.71
C VAL A 85 -1.30 -6.50 5.55
N VAL A 86 -0.17 -7.22 5.55
CA VAL A 86 0.18 -8.21 4.51
C VAL A 86 -0.95 -9.23 4.36
N SER A 87 -1.45 -9.80 5.45
CA SER A 87 -2.53 -10.80 5.40
C SER A 87 -3.81 -10.28 4.73
N THR A 88 -4.14 -9.01 4.95
CA THR A 88 -5.30 -8.37 4.33
C THR A 88 -5.07 -8.10 2.85
N LEU A 89 -3.88 -7.60 2.50
CA LEU A 89 -3.48 -7.36 1.11
C LEU A 89 -3.48 -8.64 0.28
N GLN A 90 -3.04 -9.77 0.85
CA GLN A 90 -3.09 -11.07 0.19
C GLN A 90 -4.52 -11.46 -0.19
N LYS A 91 -5.50 -11.25 0.70
CA LYS A 91 -6.92 -11.50 0.40
C LYS A 91 -7.43 -10.57 -0.70
N GLU A 92 -7.00 -9.32 -0.71
CA GLU A 92 -7.39 -8.35 -1.73
C GLU A 92 -6.84 -8.66 -3.12
N MET A 93 -5.70 -9.36 -3.22
CA MET A 93 -5.17 -9.87 -4.49
C MET A 93 -6.10 -10.86 -5.19
N ASP A 94 -7.05 -11.46 -4.46
CA ASP A 94 -8.04 -12.39 -5.00
C ASP A 94 -9.41 -11.74 -5.28
N SER A 95 -9.51 -10.41 -5.13
CA SER A 95 -10.74 -9.67 -5.40
C SER A 95 -11.18 -9.78 -6.86
N GLN A 96 -12.49 -9.82 -7.10
CA GLN A 96 -13.06 -9.71 -8.46
C GLN A 96 -12.75 -8.33 -9.10
N ASN A 97 -12.57 -7.30 -8.28
CA ASN A 97 -12.29 -5.95 -8.75
C ASN A 97 -10.79 -5.77 -9.08
N GLN A 98 -10.49 -5.52 -10.36
CA GLN A 98 -9.12 -5.28 -10.85
C GLN A 98 -8.41 -4.11 -10.14
N LEU A 99 -9.14 -3.07 -9.72
CA LEU A 99 -8.57 -1.91 -9.02
C LEU A 99 -8.09 -2.30 -7.63
N VAL A 100 -8.84 -3.17 -6.94
CA VAL A 100 -8.46 -3.69 -5.62
C VAL A 100 -7.23 -4.58 -5.75
N ARG A 101 -7.21 -5.52 -6.71
CA ARG A 101 -6.03 -6.38 -6.96
C ARG A 101 -4.78 -5.57 -7.26
N ALA A 102 -4.87 -4.59 -8.17
CA ALA A 102 -3.73 -3.74 -8.52
C ALA A 102 -3.29 -2.87 -7.35
N MET A 103 -4.21 -2.31 -6.57
CA MET A 103 -3.90 -1.52 -5.38
C MET A 103 -3.17 -2.37 -4.34
N ALA A 104 -3.64 -3.60 -4.10
CA ALA A 104 -3.03 -4.51 -3.13
C ALA A 104 -1.60 -4.89 -3.53
N LEU A 105 -1.34 -5.16 -4.82
CA LEU A 105 0.00 -5.46 -5.32
C LEU A 105 0.97 -4.28 -5.13
N ARG A 106 0.52 -3.05 -5.38
CA ARG A 106 1.33 -1.85 -5.13
C ARG A 106 1.60 -1.66 -3.65
N ALA A 107 0.61 -1.87 -2.81
CA ALA A 107 0.76 -1.74 -1.37
C ALA A 107 1.79 -2.75 -0.84
N LEU A 108 1.68 -4.03 -1.23
CA LEU A 108 2.64 -5.09 -0.85
C LEU A 108 4.07 -4.73 -1.22
N THR A 109 4.30 -4.30 -2.47
CA THR A 109 5.66 -3.92 -2.93
C THR A 109 6.16 -2.61 -2.34
N ASN A 110 5.27 -1.74 -1.85
CA ASN A 110 5.66 -0.49 -1.19
C ASN A 110 6.02 -0.68 0.29
N LEU A 111 5.68 -1.80 0.94
CA LEU A 111 6.05 -2.06 2.34
C LEU A 111 7.57 -2.15 2.54
N ARG A 112 8.33 -2.52 1.51
CA ARG A 112 9.81 -2.61 1.52
C ARG A 112 10.39 -3.51 2.61
N VAL A 113 9.65 -4.52 3.04
CA VAL A 113 10.11 -5.50 4.04
C VAL A 113 10.71 -6.72 3.34
N LYS A 114 12.03 -6.96 3.47
CA LYS A 114 12.70 -8.11 2.82
C LYS A 114 12.11 -9.46 3.23
N ASN A 115 11.67 -9.61 4.48
CA ASN A 115 11.14 -10.88 5.01
C ASN A 115 9.87 -11.38 4.29
N ILE A 116 9.16 -10.51 3.55
CA ILE A 116 7.97 -10.89 2.79
C ILE A 116 8.23 -11.03 1.29
N SER A 117 9.47 -10.85 0.80
CA SER A 117 9.78 -10.86 -0.64
C SER A 117 9.30 -12.13 -1.35
N GLN A 118 9.44 -13.30 -0.72
CA GLN A 118 8.95 -14.57 -1.26
C GLN A 118 7.42 -14.61 -1.39
N VAL A 119 6.71 -14.07 -0.41
CA VAL A 119 5.25 -13.94 -0.44
C VAL A 119 4.84 -13.00 -1.58
N VAL A 120 5.51 -11.86 -1.71
CA VAL A 120 5.24 -10.90 -2.79
C VAL A 120 5.51 -11.54 -4.15
N LEU A 121 6.57 -12.33 -4.31
CA LEU A 121 6.90 -13.05 -5.54
C LEU A 121 5.78 -14.00 -5.97
N ILE A 122 5.17 -14.75 -5.05
CA ILE A 122 4.04 -15.64 -5.35
C ILE A 122 2.87 -14.86 -5.94
N HIS A 123 2.48 -13.74 -5.31
CA HIS A 123 1.40 -12.90 -5.79
C HIS A 123 1.74 -12.18 -7.10
N LEU A 124 3.01 -11.80 -7.29
CA LEU A 124 3.50 -11.19 -8.52
C LEU A 124 3.40 -12.16 -9.71
N LYS A 125 3.81 -13.42 -9.54
CA LYS A 125 3.68 -14.48 -10.55
C LYS A 125 2.23 -14.66 -11.01
N LYS A 126 1.26 -14.54 -10.08
CA LYS A 126 -0.17 -14.56 -10.39
C LYS A 126 -0.60 -13.31 -11.15
N ALA A 127 -0.19 -12.12 -10.70
CA ALA A 127 -0.60 -10.84 -11.27
C ALA A 127 -0.11 -10.62 -12.72
N ILE A 128 1.02 -11.21 -13.10
CA ILE A 128 1.54 -11.17 -14.48
C ILE A 128 0.61 -11.87 -15.47
N ARG A 129 -0.16 -12.85 -14.99
CA ARG A 129 -1.14 -13.59 -15.80
C ARG A 129 -2.57 -13.09 -15.59
N ASP A 130 -2.75 -11.93 -14.96
CA ASP A 130 -4.06 -11.39 -14.67
C ASP A 130 -4.80 -11.05 -15.98
N PRO A 131 -6.12 -11.33 -16.08
CA PRO A 131 -6.89 -10.97 -17.28
C PRO A 131 -6.90 -9.47 -17.55
N SER A 132 -6.79 -8.65 -16.51
CA SER A 132 -6.74 -7.20 -16.62
C SER A 132 -5.36 -6.69 -17.03
N PRO A 133 -5.24 -5.95 -18.15
CA PRO A 133 -4.00 -5.26 -18.50
C PRO A 133 -3.54 -4.26 -17.43
N TYR A 134 -4.48 -3.67 -16.68
CA TYR A 134 -4.16 -2.72 -15.61
C TYR A 134 -3.39 -3.39 -14.45
N VAL A 135 -3.76 -4.63 -14.11
CA VAL A 135 -3.06 -5.40 -13.09
C VAL A 135 -1.69 -5.86 -13.62
N ARG A 136 -1.61 -6.32 -14.87
CA ARG A 136 -0.32 -6.73 -15.49
C ARG A 136 0.67 -5.56 -15.58
N LYS A 137 0.21 -4.37 -15.98
CA LYS A 137 1.01 -3.14 -15.94
C LYS A 137 1.55 -2.88 -14.53
N THR A 138 0.70 -3.05 -13.54
CA THR A 138 1.08 -2.87 -12.14
C THR A 138 2.10 -3.92 -11.70
N ALA A 139 1.99 -5.15 -12.19
CA ALA A 139 2.96 -6.21 -11.98
C ALA A 139 4.33 -5.86 -12.59
N ALA A 140 4.37 -5.29 -13.80
CA ALA A 140 5.63 -4.85 -14.43
C ALA A 140 6.40 -3.86 -13.57
N HIS A 141 5.73 -2.83 -13.06
CA HIS A 141 6.36 -1.91 -12.11
C HIS A 141 6.78 -2.60 -10.80
N SER A 142 5.99 -3.58 -10.33
CA SER A 142 6.23 -4.30 -9.09
C SER A 142 7.44 -5.23 -9.16
N VAL A 143 7.75 -5.81 -10.32
CA VAL A 143 8.98 -6.59 -10.56
C VAL A 143 10.21 -5.77 -10.23
N THR A 144 10.30 -4.55 -10.75
CA THR A 144 11.47 -3.68 -10.53
C THR A 144 11.62 -3.28 -9.06
N LYS A 145 10.51 -3.08 -8.34
CA LYS A 145 10.53 -2.77 -6.91
C LYS A 145 10.97 -3.95 -6.07
N LEU A 146 10.49 -5.15 -6.40
CA LEU A 146 10.85 -6.36 -5.66
C LEU A 146 12.34 -6.67 -5.81
N PHE A 147 12.92 -6.50 -7.00
CA PHE A 147 14.37 -6.62 -7.20
C PHE A 147 15.17 -5.65 -6.33
N ARG A 148 14.70 -4.40 -6.15
CA ARG A 148 15.36 -3.42 -5.27
C ARG A 148 15.29 -3.80 -3.79
N ILE A 149 14.26 -4.53 -3.37
CA ILE A 149 14.08 -4.98 -1.99
C ILE A 149 14.90 -6.25 -1.74
N ASP A 150 14.92 -7.15 -2.70
CA ASP A 150 15.59 -8.44 -2.61
C ASP A 150 16.26 -8.82 -3.95
N PRO A 151 17.51 -8.39 -4.17
CA PRO A 151 18.24 -8.70 -5.39
C PRO A 151 18.49 -10.20 -5.61
N ASP A 152 18.43 -11.00 -4.55
CA ASP A 152 18.64 -12.45 -4.61
C ASP A 152 17.58 -13.16 -5.48
N LEU A 153 16.44 -12.50 -5.73
CA LEU A 153 15.36 -12.99 -6.58
C LEU A 153 15.54 -12.72 -8.08
N GLU A 154 16.70 -12.21 -8.50
CA GLU A 154 16.98 -11.85 -9.90
C GLU A 154 16.61 -12.95 -10.89
N THR A 155 16.99 -14.19 -10.57
CA THR A 155 16.80 -15.37 -11.43
C THR A 155 15.32 -15.64 -11.68
N GLU A 156 14.46 -15.41 -10.69
CA GLU A 156 13.01 -15.54 -10.82
C GLU A 156 12.35 -14.32 -11.46
N LEU A 157 12.91 -13.12 -11.27
CA LEU A 157 12.31 -11.87 -11.74
C LEU A 157 12.58 -11.59 -13.23
N ILE A 158 13.75 -11.98 -13.76
CA ILE A 158 14.08 -11.77 -15.18
C ILE A 158 13.05 -12.46 -16.11
N PRO A 159 12.70 -13.75 -15.95
CA PRO A 159 11.71 -14.41 -16.81
C PRO A 159 10.33 -13.76 -16.74
N LEU A 160 9.96 -13.25 -15.56
CA LEU A 160 8.71 -12.54 -15.33
C LEU A 160 8.67 -11.21 -16.10
N LEU A 161 9.76 -10.44 -16.06
CA LEU A 161 9.88 -9.22 -16.84
C LEU A 161 9.85 -9.49 -18.35
N THR A 162 10.58 -10.50 -18.82
CA THR A 162 10.56 -10.91 -20.24
C THR A 162 9.16 -11.25 -20.72
N THR A 163 8.37 -11.96 -19.90
CA THR A 163 6.97 -12.28 -20.22
C THR A 163 6.14 -11.00 -20.41
N LEU A 164 6.30 -10.02 -19.52
CA LEU A 164 5.58 -8.74 -19.59
C LEU A 164 6.01 -7.87 -20.77
N LEU A 165 7.29 -7.94 -21.17
CA LEU A 165 7.80 -7.24 -22.36
C LEU A 165 7.22 -7.81 -23.67
N THR A 166 6.73 -9.05 -23.64
CA THR A 166 6.04 -9.70 -24.76
C THR A 166 4.52 -9.63 -24.68
N ASP A 167 3.96 -8.82 -23.76
CA ASP A 167 2.50 -8.70 -23.60
C ASP A 167 1.84 -8.17 -24.88
N SER A 168 0.67 -8.71 -25.21
CA SER A 168 -0.10 -8.29 -26.38
C SER A 168 -0.68 -6.89 -26.26
N VAL A 169 -0.75 -6.34 -25.04
CA VAL A 169 -1.29 -5.01 -24.76
C VAL A 169 -0.16 -4.03 -24.47
N ALA A 170 0.04 -3.08 -25.37
CA ALA A 170 1.13 -2.09 -25.30
C ALA A 170 1.15 -1.25 -24.01
N THR A 171 0.02 -1.11 -23.30
CA THR A 171 -0.04 -0.30 -22.05
C THR A 171 0.53 -1.01 -20.83
N VAL A 172 0.86 -2.31 -20.93
CA VAL A 172 1.45 -3.13 -19.85
C VAL A 172 2.91 -2.76 -19.60
N ILE A 173 3.59 -2.20 -20.60
CA ILE A 173 5.00 -1.81 -20.57
C ILE A 173 5.13 -0.30 -20.39
#